data_AF-A0A6A3BAW8-F1
#
_entry.id   AF-A0A6A3BAW8-F1
#
_cell.length_a   1.000
_cell.length_b   1.000
_cell.length_c   1.000
_cell.angle_alpha   90.00
_cell.angle_beta   90.00
_cell.angle_gamma   90.00
#
_symmetry.space_group_name_H-M   'P 1'
#
loop_
_entity.id
_entity.type
_entity.pdbx_description
1 polymer ?
#
loop_
_entity_poly.entity_id
_entity_poly.type
_entity_poly.pdbx_seq_one_letter_code
_entity_poly.pdbx_strand_id
1 'polypeptide(L)'
;MILPAPCWVQSLKTWLPYIWKIKPLLDAEGDKDTNFPYKMDEDLCQRAIVSLLLALPSNDQTDILSDWMETEQVNYPDLSEAFEIWCCRTKSAKRRLMEGLDRVGNTTISLR
;
A
#
# COMPACT_ATOMS: atom_id res chain seq x y z
N MET A 1 3.06 -22.60 -0.17
CA MET A 1 1.66 -22.29 0.19
C MET A 1 1.42 -20.83 -0.18
N ILE A 2 0.54 -20.55 -1.15
CA ILE A 2 0.18 -19.17 -1.52
C ILE A 2 -1.13 -18.87 -0.80
N LEU A 3 -1.14 -17.91 0.12
CA LEU A 3 -2.37 -17.46 0.78
C LEU A 3 -3.22 -16.66 -0.23
N PRO A 4 -4.56 -16.78 -0.20
CA PRO A 4 -5.46 -15.95 -1.01
C PRO A 4 -5.30 -14.46 -0.69
N ALA A 5 -5.50 -13.59 -1.69
CA ALA A 5 -5.43 -12.14 -1.52
C ALA A 5 -6.26 -11.60 -0.34
N PRO A 6 -7.51 -12.04 -0.09
CA PRO A 6 -8.28 -11.59 1.08
C PRO A 6 -7.61 -11.86 2.43
N CYS A 7 -6.88 -12.97 2.55
CA CYS A 7 -6.14 -13.30 3.77
C CYS A 7 -4.97 -12.34 3.99
N TRP A 8 -4.29 -11.93 2.92
CA TRP A 8 -3.22 -10.93 2.98
C TRP A 8 -3.74 -9.54 3.34
N VAL A 9 -4.90 -9.15 2.79
CA VAL A 9 -5.56 -7.88 3.14
C VAL A 9 -5.90 -7.83 4.62
N GLN A 10 -6.57 -8.87 5.14
CA GLN A 10 -6.94 -8.94 6.57
C GLN A 10 -5.71 -8.92 7.47
N SER A 11 -4.65 -9.62 7.08
CA SER A 11 -3.38 -9.60 7.80
C SER A 11 -2.81 -8.18 7.83
N LEU A 12 -2.67 -7.50 6.69
CA LEU A 12 -2.13 -6.13 6.66
C LEU A 12 -2.98 -5.14 7.46
N LYS A 13 -4.32 -5.17 7.31
CA LYS A 13 -5.24 -4.30 8.06
C LYS A 13 -5.15 -4.52 9.58
N THR A 14 -4.83 -5.74 10.01
CA THR A 14 -4.66 -6.06 11.45
C THR A 14 -3.27 -5.67 11.96
N TRP A 15 -2.23 -5.94 11.18
CA TRP A 15 -0.83 -5.80 11.59
C TRP A 15 -0.32 -4.37 11.48
N LEU A 16 -0.74 -3.59 10.47
CA LEU A 16 -0.26 -2.21 10.27
C LEU A 16 -0.53 -1.31 11.49
N PRO A 17 -1.76 -1.24 12.05
CA PRO A 17 -2.03 -0.44 13.24
C PRO A 17 -1.22 -0.87 14.46
N TYR A 18 -0.92 -2.18 14.57
CA TYR A 18 -0.07 -2.71 15.63
C TYR A 18 1.39 -2.27 15.45
N ILE A 19 1.92 -2.39 14.22
CA ILE A 19 3.28 -1.95 13.87
C ILE A 19 3.45 -0.46 14.16
N TRP A 20 2.50 0.38 13.75
CA TRP A 20 2.54 1.83 14.03
C TRP A 20 2.61 2.14 15.53
N LYS A 21 1.93 1.36 16.37
CA LYS A 21 1.97 1.55 17.83
C LYS A 21 3.23 1.01 18.49
N ILE A 22 3.73 -0.13 18.01
CA ILE A 22 4.77 -0.89 18.70
C ILE A 22 6.17 -0.56 18.20
N LYS A 23 6.35 -0.25 16.91
CA LYS A 23 7.66 0.08 16.33
C LYS A 23 8.37 1.21 17.10
N PRO A 24 7.74 2.37 17.41
CA PRO A 24 8.40 3.42 18.18
C PRO A 24 8.84 2.98 19.58
N LEU A 25 8.08 2.08 20.21
CA LEU A 25 8.40 1.53 21.53
C LEU A 25 9.59 0.57 21.48
N LEU A 26 9.64 -0.28 20.44
CA LEU A 26 10.75 -1.22 20.22
C LEU A 26 12.03 -0.49 19.83
N ASP A 27 11.94 0.56 19.00
CA ASP A 27 13.09 1.38 18.64
C ASP A 27 13.68 2.07 19.87
N ALA A 28 12.81 2.69 20.69
CA ALA A 28 13.23 3.34 21.93
C ALA A 28 13.91 2.39 22.93
N GLU A 29 13.55 1.09 22.93
CA GLU A 29 14.20 0.09 23.78
C GLU A 29 15.48 -0.48 23.14
N GLY A 30 15.47 -0.71 21.83
CA GLY A 30 16.63 -1.18 21.08
C GLY A 30 17.77 -0.15 20.99
N ASP A 31 17.48 1.14 21.16
CA ASP A 31 18.50 2.19 21.28
C ASP A 31 19.21 2.16 22.65
N LYS A 32 18.61 1.55 23.67
CA LYS A 32 19.21 1.40 25.01
C LYS A 32 20.06 0.14 25.13
N ASP A 33 19.65 -0.94 24.45
CA ASP A 33 20.32 -2.24 24.47
C ASP A 33 20.67 -2.70 23.06
N THR A 34 21.97 -2.70 22.76
CA THR A 34 22.50 -3.14 21.46
C THR A 34 22.28 -4.64 21.19
N ASN A 35 21.96 -5.44 22.21
CA ASN A 35 21.60 -6.85 22.09
C ASN A 35 20.07 -7.10 22.13
N PHE A 36 19.25 -6.06 21.98
CA PHE A 36 17.79 -6.20 22.00
C PHE A 36 17.29 -7.14 20.88
N PRO A 37 16.76 -8.34 21.21
CA PRO A 37 16.52 -9.39 20.23
C PRO A 37 15.31 -9.13 19.33
N TYR A 38 14.49 -8.12 19.66
CA TYR A 38 13.26 -7.79 18.93
C TYR A 38 13.44 -6.62 17.96
N LYS A 39 14.67 -6.14 17.74
CA LYS A 39 14.96 -5.15 16.71
C LYS A 39 14.72 -5.75 15.34
N MET A 40 13.78 -5.16 14.60
CA MET A 40 13.44 -5.61 13.26
C MET A 40 14.41 -5.02 12.23
N ASP A 41 14.79 -5.79 11.21
CA ASP A 41 15.49 -5.25 10.04
C ASP A 41 14.54 -4.30 9.29
N GLU A 42 14.79 -3.00 9.44
CA GLU A 42 13.91 -1.93 8.96
C GLU A 42 13.76 -1.96 7.44
N ASP A 43 14.86 -2.17 6.73
CA ASP A 43 14.93 -2.26 5.28
C ASP A 43 14.16 -3.47 4.74
N LEU A 44 14.35 -4.63 5.35
CA LEU A 44 13.63 -5.85 4.98
C LEU A 44 12.13 -5.67 5.18
N CYS A 45 11.73 -5.09 6.30
CA CYS A 45 10.33 -5.00 6.68
C CYS A 45 9.60 -3.90 5.91
N GLN A 46 10.26 -2.77 5.65
CA GLN A 46 9.83 -1.75 4.71
C GLN A 46 9.53 -2.38 3.33
N ARG A 47 10.52 -3.08 2.74
CA ARG A 47 10.36 -3.70 1.42
C ARG A 47 9.27 -4.77 1.40
N ALA A 48 9.17 -5.57 2.46
CA ALA A 48 8.17 -6.63 2.57
C ALA A 48 6.74 -6.07 2.61
N ILE A 49 6.50 -5.03 3.42
CA ILE A 49 5.17 -4.43 3.55
C ILE A 49 4.78 -3.70 2.26
N VAL A 50 5.68 -2.93 1.66
CA VAL A 50 5.46 -2.25 0.36
C VAL A 50 5.13 -3.28 -0.73
N SER A 51 5.91 -4.34 -0.83
CA SER A 51 5.69 -5.40 -1.83
C SER A 51 4.34 -6.11 -1.63
N LEU A 52 3.98 -6.39 -0.38
CA LEU A 52 2.72 -7.04 -0.06
C LEU A 52 1.53 -6.16 -0.40
N LEU A 53 1.57 -4.87 -0.03
CA LEU A 53 0.56 -3.88 -0.37
C LEU A 53 0.37 -3.77 -1.90
N LEU A 54 1.47 -3.67 -2.65
CA LEU A 54 1.44 -3.54 -4.11
C LEU A 54 0.90 -4.79 -4.84
N ALA A 55 0.90 -5.94 -4.18
CA ALA A 55 0.34 -7.19 -4.67
C ALA A 55 -1.16 -7.34 -4.42
N LEU A 56 -1.76 -6.49 -3.58
CA LEU A 56 -3.20 -6.52 -3.30
C LEU A 56 -4.04 -6.02 -4.49
N PRO A 57 -5.34 -6.37 -4.57
CA PRO A 57 -6.27 -5.73 -5.49
C PRO A 57 -6.37 -4.21 -5.26
N SER A 58 -6.66 -3.44 -6.32
CA SER A 58 -6.69 -1.97 -6.28
C SER A 58 -7.63 -1.38 -5.22
N ASN A 59 -8.78 -2.02 -4.98
CA ASN A 59 -9.73 -1.54 -3.98
C ASN A 59 -9.16 -1.69 -2.56
N ASP A 60 -8.55 -2.85 -2.27
CA ASP A 60 -7.93 -3.10 -0.97
C ASP A 60 -6.72 -2.20 -0.72
N GLN A 61 -5.95 -1.87 -1.78
CA GLN A 61 -4.88 -0.87 -1.71
C GLN A 61 -5.42 0.52 -1.33
N THR A 62 -6.60 0.89 -1.85
CA THR A 62 -7.21 2.20 -1.59
C THR A 62 -7.51 2.37 -0.11
N ASP A 63 -8.18 1.39 0.51
CA ASP A 63 -8.51 1.44 1.93
C ASP A 63 -7.26 1.62 2.80
N ILE A 64 -6.21 0.82 2.58
CA ILE A 64 -5.00 0.84 3.40
C ILE A 64 -4.23 2.16 3.21
N LEU A 65 -4.14 2.66 1.98
CA LEU A 65 -3.47 3.92 1.67
C LEU A 65 -4.23 5.12 2.27
N SER A 66 -5.56 5.08 2.25
CA SER A 66 -6.41 6.07 2.92
C SER A 66 -6.16 6.09 4.43
N ASP A 67 -6.20 4.92 5.09
CA ASP A 67 -5.91 4.82 6.53
C ASP A 67 -4.50 5.35 6.89
N TRP A 68 -3.50 5.08 6.03
CA TRP A 68 -2.13 5.59 6.22
C TRP A 68 -2.00 7.11 6.00
N MET A 69 -2.80 7.72 5.13
CA MET A 69 -2.79 9.17 4.94
C MET A 69 -3.44 9.92 6.11
N GLU A 70 -4.37 9.29 6.81
CA GLU A 70 -5.08 9.89 7.94
C GLU A 70 -4.29 9.82 9.25
N THR A 71 -3.22 9.04 9.32
CA THR A 71 -2.41 8.89 10.54
C THR A 71 -1.39 10.02 10.69
N GLU A 72 -1.52 10.83 11.74
CA GLU A 72 -0.70 12.03 11.99
C GLU A 72 0.76 11.79 12.42
N GLN A 73 1.19 10.53 12.62
CA GLN A 73 2.53 10.19 13.13
C GLN A 73 3.56 9.95 12.01
N VAL A 74 4.85 9.90 12.37
CA VAL A 74 5.93 9.49 11.46
C VAL A 74 5.77 7.99 11.18
N ASN A 75 4.99 7.65 10.16
CA ASN A 75 4.48 6.29 10.02
C ASN A 75 5.43 5.42 9.21
N TYR A 76 6.31 4.71 9.92
CA TYR A 76 6.91 3.48 9.42
C TYR A 76 5.83 2.39 9.27
N PRO A 77 5.75 1.64 8.16
CA PRO A 77 6.58 1.78 6.97
C PRO A 77 6.14 2.98 6.14
N ASP A 78 7.09 3.62 5.48
CA ASP A 78 6.79 4.70 4.55
C ASP A 78 6.06 4.11 3.32
N LEU A 79 4.79 4.47 3.13
CA LEU A 79 3.98 3.97 2.01
C LEU A 79 3.98 4.92 0.81
N SER A 80 4.79 5.98 0.80
CA SER A 80 4.83 6.98 -0.27
C SER A 80 5.11 6.37 -1.64
N GLU A 81 6.10 5.48 -1.74
CA GLU A 81 6.41 4.78 -3.00
C GLU A 81 5.22 3.94 -3.49
N ALA A 82 4.61 3.16 -2.58
CA ALA A 82 3.46 2.34 -2.91
C ALA A 82 2.26 3.19 -3.37
N PHE A 83 2.05 4.32 -2.70
CA PHE A 83 1.03 5.31 -3.03
C PHE A 83 1.24 5.91 -4.42
N GLU A 84 2.47 6.31 -4.76
CA GLU A 84 2.81 6.86 -6.08
C GLU A 84 2.58 5.83 -7.19
N ILE A 85 2.97 4.58 -6.98
CA ILE A 85 2.75 3.48 -7.92
C ILE A 85 1.25 3.23 -8.11
N TRP A 86 0.48 3.17 -7.02
CA TRP A 86 -0.98 3.02 -7.08
C TRP A 86 -1.62 4.18 -7.85
N CYS A 87 -1.25 5.43 -7.54
CA CYS A 87 -1.70 6.62 -8.26
C CYS A 87 -1.38 6.54 -9.76
N CYS A 88 -0.16 6.14 -10.13
CA CYS A 88 0.26 5.99 -11.52
C CYS A 88 -0.60 4.94 -12.25
N ARG A 89 -0.82 3.78 -11.62
CA ARG A 89 -1.66 2.70 -12.17
C ARG A 89 -3.10 3.17 -12.39
N THR A 90 -3.69 3.82 -11.39
CA THR A 90 -5.07 4.33 -11.44
C THR A 90 -5.25 5.44 -12.48
N LYS A 91 -4.34 6.42 -12.54
CA LYS A 91 -4.34 7.49 -13.57
C LYS A 91 -4.24 6.90 -14.98
N SER A 92 -3.34 5.92 -15.17
CA SER A 92 -3.14 5.25 -16.46
C SER A 92 -4.37 4.44 -16.89
N ALA A 93 -5.02 3.73 -15.96
CA ALA A 93 -6.27 3.02 -16.21
C ALA A 93 -7.41 3.98 -16.61
N LYS A 94 -7.56 5.10 -15.90
CA LYS A 94 -8.56 6.14 -16.23
C LYS A 94 -8.34 6.70 -17.63
N ARG A 95 -7.09 6.99 -18.01
CA ARG A 95 -6.78 7.49 -19.37
C ARG A 95 -7.21 6.51 -20.44
N ARG A 96 -6.87 5.21 -20.30
CA ARG A 96 -7.27 4.17 -21.26
C ARG A 96 -8.79 4.03 -21.38
N LEU A 97 -9.51 4.17 -20.25
CA LEU A 97 -10.97 4.15 -20.24
C LEU A 97 -11.56 5.32 -21.04
N MET A 98 -11.03 6.54 -20.85
CA MET A 98 -11.47 7.73 -21.58
C MET A 98 -11.18 7.63 -23.08
N GLU A 99 -9.96 7.21 -23.45
CA GLU A 99 -9.58 6.97 -24.86
C GLU A 99 -10.49 5.92 -25.53
N GLY A 100 -10.90 4.89 -24.79
CA GLY A 100 -11.86 3.89 -25.26
C GLY A 100 -13.26 4.47 -25.49
N LEU A 101 -13.72 5.33 -24.57
CA LEU A 101 -15.02 5.98 -24.68
C LEU A 101 -15.08 6.94 -25.88
N ASP A 102 -14.04 7.75 -26.08
CA ASP A 102 -13.95 8.68 -27.22
C ASP A 102 -13.98 7.93 -28.57
N ARG A 103 -13.31 6.76 -28.66
CA ARG A 103 -13.36 5.91 -29.86
C ARG A 103 -14.75 5.37 -30.16
N VAL A 104 -15.48 4.93 -29.13
CA VAL A 104 -16.87 4.44 -29.27
C VAL A 104 -17.81 5.57 -29.68
N GLY A 105 -17.66 6.76 -29.08
CA GLY A 105 -18.40 7.96 -29.46
C GLY A 105 -18.19 8.33 -30.93
N ASN A 106 -16.93 8.39 -31.37
CA ASN A 106 -16.60 8.72 -32.76
C ASN A 106 -17.12 7.68 -33.76
N THR A 107 -17.14 6.40 -33.39
CA THR A 107 -17.67 5.33 -34.24
C THR A 107 -19.19 5.43 -34.41
N THR A 108 -19.92 5.78 -33.35
CA THR A 108 -21.38 5.96 -33.42
C THR A 108 -21.80 7.21 -34.20
N ILE A 109 -20.95 8.25 -34.24
CA ILE A 109 -21.20 9.46 -35.04
C ILE A 109 -20.95 9.21 -36.53
N SER A 110 -19.93 8.43 -36.91
CA SER A 110 -19.63 8.11 -38.32
C SER A 110 -20.59 7.09 -38.96
N LEU A 111 -21.40 6.38 -38.18
CA LEU A 111 -22.39 5.41 -38.68
C LEU A 111 -23.80 6.02 -38.88
N ARG A 112 -23.94 7.34 -38.72
CA ARG A 112 -25.19 8.08 -38.87
C ARG A 112 -25.12 9.04 -40.04
#